data_AF-A0A8J7XLU5-F1
#
_entry.id   AF-A0A8J7XLU5-F1
#
_cell.length_a   1.000
_cell.length_b   1.000
_cell.length_c   1.000
_cell.angle_alpha   90.00
_cell.angle_beta   90.00
_cell.angle_gamma   90.00
#
_symmetry.space_group_name_H-M   'P 1'
#
loop_
_entity.id
_entity.type
_entity.pdbx_description
1 polymer ?
#
loop_
_entity_poly.entity_id
_entity_poly.type
_entity_poly.pdbx_seq_one_letter_code
_entity_poly.pdbx_strand_id
1 'polypeptide(L)'
;MMEKHKKTSLLPPSTAVRMVWACTGTFTREGHSKFYTSLVDEAMKDIKSPLRKKGNENKNPEEIEQIENEKKYLTRAKAAMSACLRSIHTIYSGRNLNFDENEKLRETYLESVKESIDFGRKVKDLLASLPTMTIGGIGGATVAQYFKESIEESLEKSFEESLKKIPNGSLGELLRGVIEKLLEDPRIFLLILVVFGIVIGYLINDLVIVRWTRKRKQMLYVIHDYERNTYYENYLNHVRDLLESLYQDLNQIHEEVFKHSYYTEEKKKGNEKEKDGEEGNISKAVKDLIDSTWPRRCEYIHKHMGEKKITPGVWLLCETGHEEGLKRCPHWRYEKNNEIARSPENNKMTSNQVKWYKLRTHLEKIWYIGLEY
;
A
#
# COMPACT_ATOMS: atom_id res chain seq x y z
N MET A 1 2.78 -28.20 57.47
CA MET A 1 1.85 -27.12 57.08
C MET A 1 1.95 -26.96 55.58
N MET A 2 0.94 -27.41 54.83
CA MET A 2 0.90 -27.27 53.37
C MET A 2 0.53 -25.82 53.03
N GLU A 3 1.46 -25.07 52.44
CA GLU A 3 1.14 -23.83 51.73
C GLU A 3 0.27 -24.18 50.51
N LYS A 4 -1.04 -24.21 50.75
CA LYS A 4 -2.08 -24.26 49.73
C LYS A 4 -2.09 -22.88 49.04
N HIS A 5 -1.13 -22.62 48.16
CA HIS A 5 -1.15 -21.42 47.34
C HIS A 5 -2.44 -21.42 46.49
N LYS A 6 -3.39 -20.57 46.89
CA LYS A 6 -4.61 -20.20 46.18
C LYS A 6 -4.23 -19.78 44.75
N LYS A 7 -4.35 -20.71 43.78
CA LYS A 7 -4.47 -20.35 42.38
C LYS A 7 -5.91 -19.89 42.19
N THR A 8 -6.19 -18.60 42.39
CA THR A 8 -7.45 -18.00 41.96
C THR A 8 -7.24 -17.24 40.65
N SER A 9 -8.27 -17.27 39.80
CA SER A 9 -8.34 -16.81 38.39
C SER A 9 -8.02 -17.89 37.34
N LEU A 10 -9.06 -18.66 36.99
CA LEU A 10 -9.09 -19.62 35.87
C LEU A 10 -8.79 -18.99 34.49
N LEU A 11 -8.82 -17.65 34.39
CA LEU A 11 -8.57 -16.91 33.16
C LEU A 11 -7.57 -15.78 33.45
N PRO A 12 -6.26 -16.03 33.30
CA PRO A 12 -5.24 -15.00 33.34
C PRO A 12 -5.54 -13.88 32.30
N PRO A 13 -5.28 -12.59 32.62
CA PRO A 13 -5.46 -11.48 31.68
C PRO A 13 -4.73 -11.68 30.35
N SER A 14 -3.50 -12.21 30.39
CA SER A 14 -2.71 -12.53 29.18
C SER A 14 -3.38 -13.59 28.31
N THR A 15 -3.97 -14.62 28.92
CA THR A 15 -4.73 -15.66 28.21
C THR A 15 -6.00 -15.07 27.58
N ALA A 16 -6.73 -14.23 28.31
CA ALA A 16 -7.93 -13.57 27.79
C ALA A 16 -7.64 -12.68 26.58
N VAL A 17 -6.56 -11.90 26.62
CA VAL A 17 -6.10 -11.09 25.48
C VAL A 17 -5.76 -11.97 24.27
N ARG A 18 -5.02 -13.06 24.47
CA ARG A 18 -4.71 -14.03 23.40
C ARG A 18 -5.96 -14.67 22.82
N MET A 19 -6.96 -14.99 23.65
CA MET A 19 -8.24 -15.53 23.19
C MET A 19 -8.99 -14.51 22.32
N VAL A 20 -9.07 -13.24 22.75
CA VAL A 20 -9.70 -12.18 21.96
C VAL A 20 -8.98 -11.98 20.62
N TRP A 21 -7.64 -11.98 20.62
CA TRP A 21 -6.86 -11.91 19.38
C TRP A 21 -7.09 -13.14 18.47
N ALA A 22 -7.13 -14.35 19.02
CA ALA A 22 -7.44 -15.54 18.23
C ALA A 22 -8.84 -15.46 17.59
N CYS A 23 -9.82 -14.87 18.29
CA CYS A 23 -11.15 -14.64 17.76
C CYS A 23 -11.20 -13.63 16.60
N THR A 24 -10.19 -12.77 16.40
CA THR A 24 -10.20 -11.85 15.24
C THR A 24 -9.94 -12.58 13.92
N GLY A 25 -9.36 -13.79 13.97
CA GLY A 25 -9.13 -14.62 12.78
C GLY A 25 -10.41 -15.14 12.12
N THR A 26 -11.55 -15.12 12.83
CA THR A 26 -12.84 -15.59 12.30
C THR A 26 -13.66 -14.48 11.65
N PHE A 27 -13.11 -13.26 11.54
CA PHE A 27 -13.80 -12.16 10.89
C PHE A 27 -13.96 -12.42 9.38
N THR A 28 -15.16 -12.77 8.94
CA THR A 28 -15.50 -12.96 7.53
C THR A 28 -16.05 -11.69 6.90
N ARG A 29 -15.94 -11.59 5.57
CA ARG A 29 -16.52 -10.49 4.77
C ARG A 29 -18.04 -10.61 4.61
N GLU A 30 -18.55 -11.84 4.69
CA GLU A 30 -19.96 -12.19 4.56
C GLU A 30 -20.47 -12.75 5.89
N GLY A 31 -21.51 -12.13 6.44
CA GLY A 31 -22.28 -12.70 7.56
C GLY A 31 -22.40 -11.79 8.77
N HIS A 32 -23.63 -11.34 9.02
CA HIS A 32 -24.04 -10.47 10.11
C HIS A 32 -23.42 -10.80 11.47
N SER A 33 -23.23 -9.71 12.23
CA SER A 33 -22.71 -9.50 13.58
C SER A 33 -23.23 -10.36 14.75
N LYS A 34 -23.87 -11.50 14.48
CA LYS A 34 -24.55 -12.32 15.48
C LYS A 34 -23.67 -13.34 16.22
N PHE A 35 -22.37 -13.42 15.92
CA PHE A 35 -21.52 -14.51 16.42
C PHE A 35 -20.40 -14.12 17.41
N TYR A 36 -20.20 -12.84 17.75
CA TYR A 36 -19.03 -12.48 18.60
C TYR A 36 -19.17 -12.92 20.05
N THR A 37 -20.36 -12.75 20.63
CA THR A 37 -20.66 -13.27 21.97
C THR A 37 -20.60 -14.80 21.99
N SER A 38 -21.02 -15.47 20.91
CA SER A 38 -20.92 -16.94 20.82
C SER A 38 -19.48 -17.42 20.70
N LEU A 39 -18.59 -16.69 20.00
CA LEU A 39 -17.16 -17.02 19.92
C LEU A 39 -16.49 -16.93 21.29
N VAL A 40 -16.73 -15.85 22.03
CA VAL A 40 -16.23 -15.71 23.40
C VAL A 40 -16.89 -16.75 24.32
N ASP A 41 -18.19 -17.04 24.15
CA ASP A 41 -18.89 -18.06 24.93
C ASP A 41 -18.38 -19.48 24.68
N GLU A 42 -18.05 -19.80 23.44
CA GLU A 42 -17.46 -21.07 23.04
C GLU A 42 -16.07 -21.21 23.66
N ALA A 43 -15.22 -20.18 23.52
CA ALA A 43 -13.90 -20.15 24.13
C ALA A 43 -13.94 -20.20 25.68
N MET A 44 -15.01 -19.68 26.29
CA MET A 44 -15.21 -19.71 27.75
C MET A 44 -15.96 -20.95 28.25
N LYS A 45 -16.48 -21.81 27.36
CA LYS A 45 -17.27 -23.00 27.73
C LYS A 45 -16.42 -23.99 28.53
N ASP A 46 -15.18 -24.17 28.12
CA ASP A 46 -14.21 -25.06 28.77
C ASP A 46 -13.81 -24.56 30.15
N ILE A 47 -13.77 -23.24 30.34
CA ILE A 47 -13.44 -22.56 31.61
C ILE A 47 -14.60 -22.60 32.61
N LYS A 48 -15.86 -22.63 32.13
CA LYS A 48 -17.06 -22.74 32.98
C LYS A 48 -17.36 -24.17 33.44
N SER A 49 -16.90 -25.17 32.69
CA SER A 49 -17.13 -26.60 32.99
C SER A 49 -16.63 -27.05 34.39
N PRO A 50 -15.45 -26.60 34.90
CA PRO A 50 -14.93 -27.03 36.20
C PRO A 50 -15.64 -26.31 37.35
N LEU A 51 -16.12 -25.08 37.15
CA LEU A 51 -16.90 -24.33 38.14
C LEU A 51 -18.28 -24.93 38.39
N ARG A 52 -18.90 -25.53 37.37
CA ARG A 52 -20.16 -26.27 37.52
C ARG A 52 -19.99 -27.55 38.34
N LYS A 53 -18.91 -28.31 38.08
CA LYS A 53 -18.60 -29.53 38.84
C LYS A 53 -18.24 -29.24 40.30
N LYS A 54 -17.50 -28.15 40.55
CA LYS A 54 -17.12 -27.72 41.90
C LYS A 54 -18.29 -27.21 42.76
N GLY A 55 -19.46 -26.91 42.23
CA GLY A 55 -20.59 -26.36 43.00
C GLY A 55 -21.45 -27.39 43.73
N ASN A 56 -21.27 -28.69 43.47
CA ASN A 56 -22.18 -29.76 43.94
C ASN A 56 -21.63 -30.63 45.09
N GLU A 57 -20.50 -30.27 45.69
CA GLU A 57 -19.87 -31.03 46.78
C GLU A 57 -19.96 -30.27 48.11
N ASN A 58 -20.04 -30.99 49.24
CA ASN A 58 -20.00 -30.44 50.60
C ASN A 58 -18.69 -29.66 50.83
N LYS A 59 -18.72 -28.34 50.60
CA LYS A 59 -17.54 -27.47 50.66
C LYS A 59 -17.57 -26.52 51.83
N ASN A 60 -16.38 -26.15 52.29
CA ASN A 60 -16.16 -25.18 53.35
C ASN A 60 -16.65 -23.78 52.90
N PRO A 61 -17.15 -22.91 53.80
CA PRO A 61 -17.68 -21.58 53.43
C PRO A 61 -16.69 -20.71 52.64
N GLU A 62 -15.39 -20.79 52.95
CA GLU A 62 -14.34 -20.07 52.22
C GLU A 62 -14.21 -20.51 50.76
N GLU A 63 -14.42 -21.80 50.45
CA GLU A 63 -14.36 -22.30 49.07
C GLU A 63 -15.58 -21.86 48.26
N ILE A 64 -16.73 -21.69 48.91
CA ILE A 64 -17.96 -21.18 48.29
C ILE A 64 -17.75 -19.71 47.87
N GLU A 65 -17.21 -18.88 48.76
CA GLU A 65 -16.91 -17.47 48.48
C GLU A 65 -15.90 -17.33 47.33
N GLN A 66 -14.86 -18.16 47.29
CA GLN A 66 -13.92 -18.18 46.17
C GLN A 66 -14.56 -18.54 44.83
N ILE A 67 -15.43 -19.57 44.82
CA ILE A 67 -16.17 -19.96 43.61
C ILE A 67 -17.09 -18.84 43.13
N GLU A 68 -17.74 -18.13 44.06
CA GLU A 68 -18.60 -16.99 43.73
C GLU A 68 -17.81 -15.81 43.16
N ASN A 69 -16.67 -15.48 43.77
CA ASN A 69 -15.74 -14.48 43.26
C ASN A 69 -15.20 -14.86 41.87
N GLU A 70 -14.82 -16.12 41.64
CA GLU A 70 -14.43 -16.60 40.30
C GLU A 70 -15.55 -16.48 39.26
N LYS A 71 -16.80 -16.81 39.62
CA LYS A 71 -17.96 -16.61 38.73
C LYS A 71 -18.17 -15.13 38.41
N LYS A 72 -18.05 -14.25 39.41
CA LYS A 72 -18.18 -12.80 39.24
C LYS A 72 -17.09 -12.24 38.33
N TYR A 73 -15.84 -12.64 38.54
CA TYR A 73 -14.70 -12.30 37.69
C TYR A 73 -14.95 -12.74 36.25
N LEU A 74 -15.25 -14.03 36.01
CA LEU A 74 -15.46 -14.54 34.65
C LEU A 74 -16.62 -13.87 33.92
N THR A 75 -17.69 -13.50 34.64
CA THR A 75 -18.84 -12.81 34.04
C THR A 75 -18.45 -11.41 33.57
N ARG A 76 -17.71 -10.66 34.40
CA ARG A 76 -17.20 -9.32 34.05
C ARG A 76 -16.13 -9.39 32.97
N ALA A 77 -15.18 -10.32 33.08
CA ALA A 77 -14.14 -10.56 32.08
C ALA A 77 -14.74 -10.91 30.71
N LYS A 78 -15.75 -11.80 30.67
CA LYS A 78 -16.49 -12.10 29.43
C LYS A 78 -17.09 -10.84 28.80
N ALA A 79 -17.70 -9.99 29.62
CA ALA A 79 -18.30 -8.75 29.14
C ALA A 79 -17.25 -7.80 28.54
N ALA A 80 -16.11 -7.63 29.22
CA ALA A 80 -14.97 -6.84 28.74
C ALA A 80 -14.39 -7.41 27.43
N MET A 81 -14.11 -8.72 27.37
CA MET A 81 -13.64 -9.40 26.15
C MET A 81 -14.62 -9.21 24.98
N SER A 82 -15.93 -9.32 25.24
CA SER A 82 -16.96 -9.14 24.20
C SER A 82 -17.06 -7.67 23.75
N ALA A 83 -16.83 -6.70 24.63
CA ALA A 83 -16.76 -5.29 24.28
C ALA A 83 -15.52 -4.97 23.44
N CYS A 84 -14.35 -5.49 23.84
CA CYS A 84 -13.11 -5.36 23.08
C CYS A 84 -13.24 -5.98 21.68
N LEU A 85 -13.77 -7.21 21.57
CA LEU A 85 -13.94 -7.89 20.29
C LEU A 85 -14.88 -7.14 19.34
N ARG A 86 -15.97 -6.56 19.86
CA ARG A 86 -16.85 -5.69 19.08
C ARG A 86 -16.13 -4.45 18.56
N SER A 87 -15.30 -3.82 19.39
CA SER A 87 -14.53 -2.63 19.01
C SER A 87 -13.51 -2.97 17.91
N ILE A 88 -12.77 -4.08 18.05
CA ILE A 88 -11.84 -4.57 17.03
C ILE A 88 -12.58 -4.91 15.73
N HIS A 89 -13.78 -5.50 15.81
CA HIS A 89 -14.60 -5.77 14.64
C HIS A 89 -15.06 -4.50 13.90
N THR A 90 -15.43 -3.45 14.63
CA THR A 90 -15.79 -2.15 14.03
C THR A 90 -14.62 -1.57 13.24
N ILE A 91 -13.41 -1.60 13.80
CA ILE A 91 -12.21 -1.10 13.11
C ILE A 91 -11.88 -1.99 11.90
N TYR A 92 -12.00 -3.32 12.04
CA TYR A 92 -11.84 -4.26 10.92
C TYR A 92 -12.82 -3.96 9.77
N SER A 93 -14.08 -3.68 10.10
CA SER A 93 -15.12 -3.33 9.12
C SER A 93 -14.82 -2.01 8.44
N GLY A 94 -14.39 -0.99 9.19
CA GLY A 94 -13.96 0.30 8.62
C GLY A 94 -12.76 0.15 7.67
N ARG A 95 -11.79 -0.70 8.03
CA ARG A 95 -10.65 -1.01 7.16
C ARG A 95 -11.10 -1.68 5.85
N ASN A 96 -12.02 -2.64 5.92
CA ASN A 96 -12.54 -3.29 4.72
C ASN A 96 -13.34 -2.33 3.83
N LEU A 97 -14.10 -1.39 4.42
CA LEU A 97 -14.77 -0.33 3.68
C LEU A 97 -13.77 0.54 2.91
N ASN A 98 -12.67 0.96 3.57
CA ASN A 98 -11.61 1.71 2.90
C ASN A 98 -10.96 0.91 1.75
N PHE A 99 -10.83 -0.42 1.90
CA PHE A 99 -10.33 -1.27 0.81
C PHE A 99 -11.31 -1.36 -0.36
N ASP A 100 -12.60 -1.50 -0.08
CA ASP A 100 -13.65 -1.55 -1.12
C ASP A 100 -13.76 -0.21 -1.87
N GLU A 101 -13.67 0.92 -1.16
CA GLU A 101 -13.66 2.26 -1.77
C GLU A 101 -12.42 2.46 -2.64
N ASN A 102 -11.24 2.05 -2.16
CA ASN A 102 -10.01 2.16 -2.94
C ASN A 102 -10.02 1.27 -4.18
N GLU A 103 -10.57 0.06 -4.08
CA GLU A 103 -10.75 -0.84 -5.22
C GLU A 103 -11.66 -0.23 -6.29
N LYS A 104 -12.78 0.38 -5.89
CA LYS A 104 -13.69 1.09 -6.81
C LYS A 104 -13.00 2.29 -7.48
N LEU A 105 -12.29 3.12 -6.72
CA LEU A 105 -11.54 4.26 -7.27
C LEU A 105 -10.51 3.81 -8.30
N ARG A 106 -9.81 2.70 -8.01
CA ARG A 106 -8.87 2.08 -8.95
C ARG A 106 -9.58 1.60 -10.22
N GLU A 107 -10.71 0.93 -10.10
CA GLU A 107 -11.50 0.46 -11.25
C GLU A 107 -11.94 1.62 -12.15
N THR A 108 -12.53 2.66 -11.58
CA THR A 108 -12.94 3.87 -12.32
C THR A 108 -11.76 4.53 -13.02
N TYR A 109 -10.60 4.60 -12.35
CA TYR A 109 -9.40 5.15 -12.96
C TYR A 109 -8.89 4.30 -14.13
N LEU A 110 -8.85 2.97 -13.96
CA LEU A 110 -8.44 2.04 -15.01
C LEU A 110 -9.39 2.08 -16.21
N GLU A 111 -10.69 2.28 -15.98
CA GLU A 111 -11.69 2.47 -17.02
C GLU A 111 -11.43 3.76 -17.80
N SER A 112 -11.19 4.90 -17.13
CA SER A 112 -10.82 6.15 -17.79
C SER A 112 -9.52 6.03 -18.63
N VAL A 113 -8.52 5.30 -18.13
CA VAL A 113 -7.30 5.00 -18.90
C VAL A 113 -7.61 4.13 -20.12
N LYS A 114 -8.50 3.15 -19.98
CA LYS A 114 -8.93 2.28 -21.09
C LYS A 114 -9.68 3.09 -22.15
N GLU A 115 -10.62 3.94 -21.76
CA GLU A 115 -11.34 4.85 -22.66
C GLU A 115 -10.39 5.77 -23.44
N SER A 116 -9.36 6.30 -22.77
CA SER A 116 -8.34 7.14 -23.41
C SER A 116 -7.53 6.37 -24.46
N ILE A 117 -7.19 5.10 -24.17
CA ILE A 117 -6.52 4.21 -25.13
C ILE A 117 -7.44 3.86 -26.30
N ASP A 118 -8.72 3.58 -26.03
CA ASP A 118 -9.71 3.24 -27.05
C ASP A 118 -10.03 4.45 -27.94
N PHE A 119 -10.05 5.67 -27.39
CA PHE A 119 -10.09 6.90 -28.18
C PHE A 119 -8.88 7.00 -29.11
N GLY A 120 -7.66 6.76 -28.61
CA GLY A 120 -6.46 6.73 -29.44
C GLY A 120 -6.53 5.69 -30.57
N ARG A 121 -7.11 4.51 -30.30
CA ARG A 121 -7.38 3.50 -31.33
C ARG A 121 -8.43 3.96 -32.35
N LYS A 122 -9.52 4.57 -31.91
CA LYS A 122 -10.55 5.13 -32.82
C LYS A 122 -9.99 6.23 -33.70
N VAL A 123 -9.13 7.10 -33.16
CA VAL A 123 -8.42 8.12 -33.95
C VAL A 123 -7.46 7.47 -34.94
N LYS A 124 -6.75 6.40 -34.54
CA LYS A 124 -5.91 5.60 -35.44
C LYS A 124 -6.74 4.97 -36.56
N ASP A 125 -7.89 4.38 -36.25
CA ASP A 125 -8.77 3.74 -37.22
C ASP A 125 -9.38 4.78 -38.17
N LEU A 126 -9.75 5.96 -37.66
CA LEU A 126 -10.18 7.11 -38.46
C LEU A 126 -9.07 7.56 -39.41
N LEU A 127 -7.84 7.75 -38.92
CA LEU A 127 -6.68 8.11 -39.75
C LEU A 127 -6.30 7.03 -40.76
N ALA A 128 -6.44 5.74 -40.40
CA ALA A 128 -6.24 4.63 -41.33
C ALA A 128 -7.36 4.54 -42.37
N SER A 129 -8.55 5.06 -42.09
CA SER A 129 -9.68 5.15 -43.04
C SER A 129 -9.67 6.41 -43.92
N LEU A 130 -8.89 7.43 -43.54
CA LEU A 130 -8.75 8.69 -44.28
C LEU A 130 -8.07 8.63 -45.67
N PRO A 131 -7.30 7.59 -46.06
CA PRO A 131 -6.88 7.43 -47.46
C PRO A 131 -8.05 7.29 -48.43
N THR A 132 -9.26 6.97 -47.95
CA THR A 132 -10.44 6.69 -48.79
C THR A 132 -11.53 7.77 -48.74
N MET A 133 -11.55 8.67 -47.74
CA MET A 133 -12.59 9.71 -47.60
C MET A 133 -12.22 11.08 -48.22
N THR A 134 -10.95 11.31 -48.56
CA THR A 134 -10.47 12.61 -49.07
C THR A 134 -10.89 12.89 -50.53
N ILE A 135 -11.67 12.00 -51.16
CA ILE A 135 -12.21 12.20 -52.52
C ILE A 135 -13.70 12.62 -52.51
N GLY A 136 -14.40 12.66 -51.36
CA GLY A 136 -15.88 12.73 -51.35
C GLY A 136 -16.62 13.86 -50.63
N GLY A 137 -16.00 14.71 -49.78
CA GLY A 137 -16.77 15.55 -48.84
C GLY A 137 -16.37 17.02 -48.77
N ILE A 138 -17.32 17.90 -49.11
CA ILE A 138 -17.22 19.37 -49.25
C ILE A 138 -16.68 20.12 -47.98
N GLY A 139 -16.64 19.49 -46.81
CA GLY A 139 -16.13 20.10 -45.57
C GLY A 139 -14.60 20.05 -45.38
N GLY A 140 -13.87 19.20 -46.11
CA GLY A 140 -12.41 19.06 -45.96
C GLY A 140 -11.59 20.16 -46.64
N ALA A 141 -12.17 20.87 -47.61
CA ALA A 141 -11.45 21.84 -48.42
C ALA A 141 -11.05 23.10 -47.66
N THR A 142 -11.87 23.56 -46.71
CA THR A 142 -11.63 24.81 -45.96
C THR A 142 -10.54 24.67 -44.91
N VAL A 143 -10.52 23.56 -44.16
CA VAL A 143 -9.43 23.29 -43.20
C VAL A 143 -8.13 22.99 -43.94
N ALA A 144 -8.20 22.25 -45.06
CA ALA A 144 -7.03 21.98 -45.90
C ALA A 144 -6.47 23.25 -46.53
N GLN A 145 -7.30 24.21 -46.99
CA GLN A 145 -6.82 25.49 -47.52
C GLN A 145 -6.11 26.33 -46.45
N TYR A 146 -6.68 26.44 -45.25
CA TYR A 146 -6.08 27.24 -44.17
C TYR A 146 -4.76 26.63 -43.67
N PHE A 147 -4.69 25.29 -43.58
CA PHE A 147 -3.46 24.58 -43.27
C PHE A 147 -2.44 24.67 -44.40
N LYS A 148 -2.88 24.65 -45.67
CA LYS A 148 -2.02 24.74 -46.84
C LYS A 148 -1.27 26.08 -46.87
N GLU A 149 -1.97 27.21 -46.73
CA GLU A 149 -1.33 28.53 -46.78
C GLU A 149 -0.31 28.74 -45.64
N SER A 150 -0.62 28.30 -44.42
CA SER A 150 0.27 28.46 -43.27
C SER A 150 1.49 27.50 -43.29
N ILE A 151 1.31 26.29 -43.84
CA ILE A 151 2.37 25.29 -43.94
C ILE A 151 3.27 25.54 -45.15
N GLU A 152 2.72 25.96 -46.30
CA GLU A 152 3.51 26.25 -47.51
C GLU A 152 4.58 27.30 -47.22
N GLU A 153 4.23 28.42 -46.58
CA GLU A 153 5.19 29.50 -46.31
C GLU A 153 6.30 29.08 -45.32
N SER A 154 5.96 28.25 -44.33
CA SER A 154 6.93 27.75 -43.35
C SER A 154 7.82 26.62 -43.90
N LEU A 155 7.26 25.76 -44.75
CA LEU A 155 8.00 24.67 -45.38
C LEU A 155 8.93 25.18 -46.48
N GLU A 156 8.51 26.12 -47.32
CA GLU A 156 9.39 26.70 -48.36
C GLU A 156 10.66 27.31 -47.75
N LYS A 157 10.51 28.11 -46.69
CA LYS A 157 11.65 28.71 -45.97
C LYS A 157 12.59 27.66 -45.37
N SER A 158 12.03 26.60 -44.77
CA SER A 158 12.80 25.50 -44.16
C SER A 158 13.50 24.62 -45.20
N PHE A 159 12.86 24.36 -46.33
CA PHE A 159 13.41 23.58 -47.43
C PHE A 159 14.51 24.33 -48.18
N GLU A 160 14.36 25.62 -48.45
CA GLU A 160 15.44 26.42 -49.05
C GLU A 160 16.69 26.47 -48.18
N GLU A 161 16.52 26.59 -46.86
CA GLU A 161 17.64 26.59 -45.92
C GLU A 161 18.31 25.21 -45.80
N SER A 162 17.51 24.14 -45.92
CA SER A 162 18.01 22.76 -45.92
C SER A 162 18.73 22.41 -47.23
N LEU A 163 18.22 22.84 -48.39
CA LEU A 163 18.85 22.64 -49.71
C LEU A 163 20.21 23.34 -49.80
N LYS A 164 20.39 24.49 -49.14
CA LYS A 164 21.69 25.20 -49.05
C LYS A 164 22.73 24.46 -48.21
N LYS A 165 22.33 23.52 -47.34
CA LYS A 165 23.21 22.75 -46.45
C LYS A 165 23.60 21.38 -47.02
N ILE A 166 23.05 20.95 -48.16
CA ILE A 166 23.38 19.66 -48.77
C ILE A 166 24.72 19.79 -49.53
N PRO A 167 25.73 18.96 -49.23
CA PRO A 167 27.03 19.00 -49.90
C PRO A 167 26.92 18.58 -51.38
N ASN A 168 27.67 19.26 -52.25
CA ASN A 168 27.74 19.03 -53.70
C ASN A 168 28.49 17.72 -54.05
N GLY A 169 27.94 16.58 -53.65
CA GLY A 169 28.38 15.24 -54.03
C GLY A 169 27.29 14.49 -54.80
N SER A 170 27.64 13.33 -55.39
CA SER A 170 26.70 12.55 -56.23
C SER A 170 25.41 12.14 -55.52
N LEU A 171 25.44 11.98 -54.19
CA LEU A 171 24.27 11.69 -53.37
C LEU A 171 23.40 12.93 -53.10
N GLY A 172 24.02 14.12 -53.10
CA GLY A 172 23.34 15.41 -52.95
C GLY A 172 22.55 15.80 -54.20
N GLU A 173 23.08 15.54 -55.40
CA GLU A 173 22.35 15.77 -56.66
C GLU A 173 21.14 14.84 -56.80
N LEU A 174 21.26 13.59 -56.35
CA LEU A 174 20.16 12.62 -56.32
C LEU A 174 19.05 13.05 -55.35
N LEU A 175 19.40 13.48 -54.15
CA LEU A 175 18.44 13.99 -53.16
C LEU A 175 17.75 15.28 -53.65
N ARG A 176 18.50 16.18 -54.29
CA ARG A 176 17.96 17.42 -54.84
C ARG A 176 16.95 17.16 -55.96
N GLY A 177 17.27 16.26 -56.90
CA GLY A 177 16.35 15.88 -57.97
C GLY A 177 15.09 15.14 -57.48
N VAL A 178 15.19 14.41 -56.37
CA VAL A 178 14.03 13.80 -55.70
C VAL A 178 13.16 14.86 -55.03
N ILE A 179 13.75 15.86 -54.37
CA ILE A 179 13.03 16.95 -53.69
C ILE A 179 12.32 17.87 -54.71
N GLU A 180 12.98 18.21 -55.83
CA GLU A 180 12.40 19.03 -56.89
C GLU A 180 11.18 18.35 -57.54
N LYS A 181 11.28 17.05 -57.87
CA LYS A 181 10.14 16.26 -58.37
C LYS A 181 9.01 16.10 -57.35
N LEU A 182 9.35 16.17 -56.06
CA LEU A 182 8.39 16.11 -54.96
C LEU A 182 7.60 17.41 -54.79
N LEU A 183 8.21 18.56 -55.10
CA LEU A 183 7.58 19.88 -55.06
C LEU A 183 6.73 20.16 -56.31
N GLU A 184 7.09 19.58 -57.47
CA GLU A 184 6.34 19.76 -58.73
C GLU A 184 4.93 19.16 -58.71
N ASP A 185 4.70 18.04 -58.00
CA ASP A 185 3.37 17.45 -57.87
C ASP A 185 2.83 17.62 -56.43
N PRO A 186 1.90 18.58 -56.21
CA PRO A 186 1.33 18.83 -54.89
C PRO A 186 0.61 17.60 -54.31
N ARG A 187 0.19 16.64 -55.16
CA ARG A 187 -0.44 15.39 -54.72
C ARG A 187 0.56 14.43 -54.08
N ILE A 188 1.76 14.33 -54.64
CA ILE A 188 2.82 13.45 -54.13
C ILE A 188 3.33 14.02 -52.80
N PHE A 189 3.53 15.33 -52.72
CA PHE A 189 3.91 16.00 -51.48
C PHE A 189 2.91 15.77 -50.34
N LEU A 190 1.61 15.95 -50.61
CA LEU A 190 0.55 15.72 -49.63
C LEU A 190 0.53 14.25 -49.16
N LEU A 191 0.74 13.30 -50.08
CA LEU A 191 0.83 11.88 -49.76
C LEU A 191 2.02 11.58 -48.84
N ILE A 192 3.19 12.19 -49.06
CA ILE A 192 4.35 12.05 -48.18
C ILE A 192 4.08 12.62 -46.78
N LEU A 193 3.47 13.80 -46.68
CA LEU A 193 3.12 14.38 -45.37
C LEU A 193 2.14 13.50 -44.59
N VAL A 194 1.15 12.91 -45.27
CA VAL A 194 0.22 11.95 -44.66
C VAL A 194 0.96 10.70 -44.16
N VAL A 195 1.82 10.11 -44.99
CA VAL A 195 2.62 8.92 -44.60
C VAL A 195 3.54 9.25 -43.43
N PHE A 196 4.22 10.39 -43.46
CA PHE A 196 5.11 10.83 -42.39
C PHE A 196 4.35 11.12 -41.09
N GLY A 197 3.17 11.73 -41.18
CA GLY A 197 2.26 11.93 -40.05
C GLY A 197 1.78 10.61 -39.44
N ILE A 198 1.48 9.60 -40.24
CA ILE A 198 1.13 8.26 -39.77
C ILE A 198 2.32 7.61 -39.04
N VAL A 199 3.52 7.69 -39.62
CA VAL A 199 4.73 7.11 -39.02
C VAL A 199 5.09 7.81 -37.70
N ILE A 200 5.08 9.15 -37.67
CA ILE A 200 5.30 9.92 -36.45
C ILE A 200 4.21 9.62 -35.42
N GLY A 201 2.95 9.60 -35.82
CA GLY A 201 1.83 9.27 -34.93
C GLY A 201 1.97 7.88 -34.32
N TYR A 202 2.40 6.90 -35.12
CA TYR A 202 2.67 5.54 -34.64
C TYR A 202 3.84 5.51 -33.64
N LEU A 203 4.96 6.18 -33.95
CA LEU A 203 6.11 6.26 -33.06
C LEU A 203 5.79 6.98 -31.74
N ILE A 204 5.05 8.09 -31.79
CA ILE A 204 4.61 8.81 -30.59
C ILE A 204 3.66 7.94 -29.76
N ASN A 205 2.67 7.32 -30.39
CA ASN A 205 1.70 6.48 -29.69
C ASN A 205 2.38 5.28 -29.00
N ASP A 206 3.22 4.53 -29.71
CA ASP A 206 3.84 3.32 -29.16
C ASP A 206 4.97 3.63 -28.16
N LEU A 207 5.87 4.55 -28.50
CA LEU A 207 7.03 4.85 -27.65
C LEU A 207 6.68 5.73 -26.46
N VAL A 208 5.75 6.68 -26.62
CA VAL A 208 5.41 7.64 -25.57
C VAL A 208 4.14 7.22 -24.85
N ILE A 209 3.00 7.14 -25.55
CA ILE A 209 1.69 6.94 -24.91
C ILE A 209 1.56 5.56 -24.26
N VAL A 210 1.88 4.47 -24.99
CA VAL A 210 1.75 3.11 -24.46
C VAL A 210 2.71 2.86 -23.28
N ARG A 211 3.96 3.32 -23.40
CA ARG A 211 4.93 3.19 -22.30
C ARG A 211 4.54 4.03 -21.08
N TRP A 212 4.06 5.25 -21.31
CA TRP A 212 3.61 6.14 -20.24
C TRP A 212 2.38 5.60 -19.51
N THR A 213 1.34 5.19 -20.26
CA THR A 213 0.12 4.58 -19.69
C THR A 213 0.42 3.31 -18.91
N ARG A 214 1.32 2.43 -19.41
CA ARG A 214 1.75 1.22 -18.69
C ARG A 214 2.44 1.55 -17.36
N LYS A 215 3.39 2.49 -17.36
CA LYS A 215 4.09 2.92 -16.15
C LYS A 215 3.12 3.55 -15.14
N ARG A 216 2.16 4.35 -15.62
CA ARG A 216 1.13 4.99 -14.80
C ARG A 216 0.22 3.97 -14.14
N LYS A 217 -0.26 2.98 -14.92
CA LYS A 217 -1.04 1.85 -14.40
C LYS A 217 -0.28 1.06 -13.34
N GLN A 218 1.00 0.74 -13.58
CA GLN A 218 1.84 0.05 -12.59
C GLN A 218 2.02 0.88 -11.31
N MET A 219 2.20 2.20 -11.44
CA MET A 219 2.34 3.07 -10.27
C MET A 219 1.05 3.15 -9.46
N LEU A 220 -0.12 3.11 -10.10
CA LEU A 220 -1.39 3.08 -9.39
C LEU A 220 -1.54 1.82 -8.52
N TYR A 221 -1.11 0.65 -9.01
CA TYR A 221 -1.09 -0.57 -8.18
C TYR A 221 -0.18 -0.41 -6.96
N VAL A 222 1.00 0.19 -7.16
CA VAL A 222 1.95 0.46 -6.08
C VAL A 222 1.35 1.38 -5.01
N ILE A 223 0.67 2.45 -5.43
CA ILE A 223 -0.01 3.39 -4.51
C ILE A 223 -1.12 2.67 -3.74
N HIS A 224 -1.95 1.89 -4.44
CA HIS A 224 -3.03 1.15 -3.81
C HIS A 224 -2.52 0.11 -2.80
N ASP A 225 -1.47 -0.64 -3.14
CA ASP A 225 -0.86 -1.58 -2.21
C ASP A 225 -0.24 -0.87 -1.00
N TYR A 226 0.37 0.31 -1.20
CA TYR A 226 0.87 1.15 -0.12
C TYR A 226 -0.23 1.65 0.82
N GLU A 227 -1.33 2.15 0.27
CA GLU A 227 -2.48 2.61 1.05
C GLU A 227 -3.11 1.45 1.81
N ARG A 228 -3.27 0.29 1.16
CA ARG A 228 -3.75 -0.94 1.82
C ARG A 228 -2.89 -1.30 3.03
N ASN A 229 -1.57 -1.29 2.85
CA ASN A 229 -0.62 -1.58 3.93
C ASN A 229 -0.69 -0.52 5.04
N THR A 230 -0.85 0.77 4.70
CA THR A 230 -0.98 1.86 5.67
C THR A 230 -2.26 1.72 6.50
N TYR A 231 -3.39 1.41 5.88
CA TYR A 231 -4.64 1.14 6.60
C TYR A 231 -4.53 -0.11 7.48
N TYR A 232 -3.81 -1.14 7.03
CA TYR A 232 -3.58 -2.34 7.84
C TYR A 232 -2.75 -2.05 9.10
N GLU A 233 -1.73 -1.21 9.00
CA GLU A 233 -0.96 -0.79 10.18
C GLU A 233 -1.74 0.07 11.14
N ASN A 234 -2.51 1.03 10.62
CA ASN A 234 -3.43 1.80 11.46
C ASN A 234 -4.40 0.87 12.18
N TYR A 235 -4.90 -0.17 11.50
CA TYR A 235 -5.70 -1.21 12.15
C TYR A 235 -4.92 -1.93 13.26
N LEU A 236 -3.69 -2.39 13.01
CA LEU A 236 -2.87 -3.07 14.03
C LEU A 236 -2.56 -2.19 15.24
N ASN A 237 -2.28 -0.89 15.02
CA ASN A 237 -2.07 0.08 16.10
C ASN A 237 -3.30 0.19 17.00
N HIS A 238 -4.48 0.41 16.42
CA HIS A 238 -5.70 0.50 17.23
C HIS A 238 -6.04 -0.82 17.93
N VAL A 239 -5.78 -1.97 17.29
CA VAL A 239 -5.95 -3.26 17.95
C VAL A 239 -5.00 -3.41 19.13
N ARG A 240 -3.74 -3.01 18.98
CA ARG A 240 -2.77 -3.02 20.09
C ARG A 240 -3.30 -2.22 21.28
N ASP A 241 -3.75 -0.99 21.04
CA ASP A 241 -4.26 -0.11 22.09
C ASP A 241 -5.51 -0.70 22.77
N LEU A 242 -6.41 -1.32 22.00
CA LEU A 242 -7.59 -2.01 22.55
C LEU A 242 -7.23 -3.25 23.37
N LEU A 243 -6.22 -4.03 22.96
CA LEU A 243 -5.77 -5.20 23.70
C LEU A 243 -5.01 -4.80 24.98
N GLU A 244 -4.23 -3.72 24.95
CA GLU A 244 -3.61 -3.13 26.14
C GLU A 244 -4.68 -2.63 27.12
N SER A 245 -5.71 -1.93 26.63
CA SER A 245 -6.86 -1.51 27.45
C SER A 245 -7.62 -2.70 28.04
N LEU A 246 -7.90 -3.74 27.24
CA LEU A 246 -8.55 -4.97 27.74
C LEU A 246 -7.73 -5.62 28.86
N TYR A 247 -6.41 -5.65 28.71
CA TYR A 247 -5.52 -6.20 29.73
C TYR A 247 -5.66 -5.43 31.05
N GLN A 248 -5.65 -4.09 30.99
CA GLN A 248 -5.83 -3.21 32.14
C GLN A 248 -7.21 -3.40 32.79
N ASP A 249 -8.28 -3.44 31.99
CA ASP A 249 -9.65 -3.69 32.47
C ASP A 249 -9.76 -5.03 33.22
N LEU A 250 -9.13 -6.08 32.70
CA LEU A 250 -9.15 -7.40 33.33
C LEU A 250 -8.41 -7.42 34.67
N ASN A 251 -7.29 -6.69 34.79
CA ASN A 251 -6.61 -6.52 36.07
C ASN A 251 -7.45 -5.74 37.07
N GLN A 252 -8.08 -4.66 36.63
CA GLN A 252 -8.96 -3.88 37.48
C GLN A 252 -10.14 -4.72 37.97
N ILE A 253 -10.78 -5.48 37.08
CA ILE A 253 -11.87 -6.41 37.44
C ILE A 253 -11.37 -7.46 38.45
N HIS A 254 -10.16 -7.99 38.25
CA HIS A 254 -9.55 -8.93 39.17
C HIS A 254 -9.33 -8.31 40.56
N GLU A 255 -8.75 -7.12 40.62
CA GLU A 255 -8.49 -6.40 41.86
C GLU A 255 -9.79 -6.04 42.61
N GLU A 256 -10.83 -5.62 41.91
CA GLU A 256 -12.13 -5.33 42.53
C GLU A 256 -12.76 -6.56 43.19
N VAL A 257 -12.61 -7.73 42.55
CA VAL A 257 -13.21 -8.99 42.97
C VAL A 257 -12.39 -9.69 44.06
N PHE A 258 -11.06 -9.76 43.89
CA PHE A 258 -10.17 -10.52 44.78
C PHE A 258 -9.40 -9.63 45.78
N LYS A 259 -9.52 -8.30 45.70
CA LYS A 259 -8.83 -7.32 46.55
C LYS A 259 -7.29 -7.31 46.43
N HIS A 260 -6.78 -7.91 45.36
CA HIS A 260 -5.36 -7.84 44.99
C HIS A 260 -5.21 -7.85 43.48
N SER A 261 -4.18 -7.15 42.98
CA SER A 261 -3.81 -7.21 41.57
C SER A 261 -3.38 -8.64 41.19
N TYR A 262 -3.54 -8.98 39.92
CA TYR A 262 -3.04 -10.24 39.37
C TYR A 262 -1.50 -10.32 39.45
N TYR A 263 -0.82 -9.17 39.30
CA TYR A 263 0.63 -9.05 39.25
C TYR A 263 1.35 -9.27 40.57
N THR A 264 0.71 -8.91 41.69
CA THR A 264 1.30 -9.09 43.02
C THR A 264 1.52 -10.58 43.32
N GLU A 265 0.82 -11.49 42.63
CA GLU A 265 1.01 -12.93 42.77
C GLU A 265 2.12 -13.50 41.87
N GLU A 266 2.32 -12.98 40.67
CA GLU A 266 3.37 -13.43 39.75
C GLU A 266 4.77 -12.97 40.19
N LYS A 267 4.91 -11.72 40.66
CA LYS A 267 6.18 -11.19 41.18
C LYS A 267 6.70 -11.93 42.41
N LYS A 268 5.82 -12.54 43.22
CA LYS A 268 6.24 -13.36 44.38
C LYS A 268 6.85 -14.72 43.99
N LYS A 269 6.71 -15.15 42.72
CA LYS A 269 7.23 -16.43 42.23
C LYS A 269 8.45 -16.29 41.31
N GLY A 270 8.65 -15.13 40.69
CA GLY A 270 9.84 -14.81 39.91
C GLY A 270 10.83 -14.01 40.76
N ASN A 271 12.07 -14.51 40.92
CA ASN A 271 13.16 -13.82 41.61
C ASN A 271 13.22 -12.30 41.27
N GLU A 272 13.35 -11.48 42.32
CA GLU A 272 13.27 -10.01 42.44
C GLU A 272 14.11 -9.10 41.50
N LYS A 273 14.56 -9.53 40.31
CA LYS A 273 15.54 -8.75 39.52
C LYS A 273 15.06 -7.99 38.29
N GLU A 274 13.77 -7.97 37.95
CA GLU A 274 13.28 -7.09 36.87
C GLU A 274 12.64 -5.81 37.43
N LYS A 275 13.41 -4.71 37.36
CA LYS A 275 13.00 -3.34 37.67
C LYS A 275 12.33 -2.64 36.48
N ASP A 276 11.85 -3.40 35.50
CA ASP A 276 11.03 -2.82 34.45
C ASP A 276 9.60 -2.65 35.00
N GLY A 277 9.09 -1.43 34.93
CA GLY A 277 7.81 -1.03 35.51
C GLY A 277 6.64 -1.89 35.02
N GLU A 278 5.56 -1.88 35.79
CA GLU A 278 4.31 -2.62 35.56
C GLU A 278 3.73 -2.43 34.15
N GLU A 279 3.78 -1.22 33.61
CA GLU A 279 3.38 -0.92 32.22
C GLU A 279 4.27 -1.60 31.17
N GLY A 280 5.55 -1.82 31.47
CA GLY A 280 6.51 -2.42 30.55
C GLY A 280 6.20 -3.87 30.23
N ASN A 281 5.71 -4.64 31.19
CA ASN A 281 5.40 -6.06 30.99
C ASN A 281 4.05 -6.26 30.25
N ILE A 282 3.05 -5.41 30.54
CA ILE A 282 1.77 -5.37 29.80
C ILE A 282 2.05 -5.11 28.32
N SER A 283 2.75 -4.02 28.04
CA SER A 283 3.02 -3.61 26.68
C SER A 283 3.85 -4.67 25.96
N LYS A 284 4.82 -5.31 26.62
CA LYS A 284 5.61 -6.40 26.02
C LYS A 284 4.76 -7.59 25.59
N ALA A 285 3.85 -8.09 26.43
CA ALA A 285 3.04 -9.26 26.08
C ALA A 285 2.08 -9.02 24.91
N VAL A 286 1.47 -7.82 24.85
CA VAL A 286 0.60 -7.42 23.73
C VAL A 286 1.44 -7.13 22.49
N LYS A 287 2.59 -6.46 22.67
CA LYS A 287 3.54 -6.16 21.60
C LYS A 287 4.06 -7.43 20.93
N ASP A 288 4.51 -8.42 21.69
CA ASP A 288 4.99 -9.69 21.13
C ASP A 288 3.91 -10.41 20.29
N LEU A 289 2.64 -10.28 20.69
CA LEU A 289 1.50 -10.84 19.97
C LEU A 289 1.29 -10.14 18.61
N ILE A 290 1.29 -8.81 18.61
CA ILE A 290 1.01 -8.00 17.43
C ILE A 290 2.23 -7.87 16.51
N ASP A 291 3.45 -7.72 17.04
CA ASP A 291 4.71 -7.55 16.30
C ASP A 291 4.96 -8.70 15.30
N SER A 292 4.50 -9.90 15.63
CA SER A 292 4.56 -11.06 14.72
C SER A 292 3.74 -10.87 13.43
N THR A 293 2.73 -10.01 13.46
CA THR A 293 1.81 -9.71 12.34
C THR A 293 2.11 -8.41 11.61
N TRP A 294 3.06 -7.63 12.10
CA TRP A 294 3.44 -6.39 11.42
C TRP A 294 4.04 -6.68 10.04
N PRO A 295 3.64 -5.91 9.02
CA PRO A 295 4.27 -6.03 7.71
C PRO A 295 5.74 -5.64 7.83
N ARG A 296 6.63 -6.48 7.30
CA ARG A 296 8.06 -6.16 7.23
C ARG A 296 8.27 -5.20 6.06
N ARG A 297 8.47 -3.92 6.35
CA ARG A 297 8.62 -2.88 5.32
C ARG A 297 9.95 -2.17 5.45
N CYS A 298 10.33 -1.47 4.38
CA CYS A 298 11.38 -0.46 4.43
C CYS A 298 11.01 0.63 5.44
N GLU A 299 11.90 0.92 6.39
CA GLU A 299 11.71 1.97 7.41
C GLU A 299 11.39 3.35 6.80
N TYR A 300 12.02 3.66 5.65
CA TYR A 300 11.80 4.93 4.94
C TYR A 300 10.69 4.87 3.89
N ILE A 301 9.81 3.86 3.91
CA ILE A 301 8.79 3.68 2.86
C ILE A 301 7.88 4.91 2.71
N HIS A 302 7.43 5.50 3.82
CA HIS A 302 6.58 6.70 3.81
C HIS A 302 7.32 7.91 3.23
N LYS A 303 8.58 8.10 3.62
CA LYS A 303 9.45 9.17 3.08
C LYS A 303 9.65 9.00 1.58
N HIS A 304 10.02 7.79 1.14
CA HIS A 304 10.25 7.50 -0.28
C HIS A 304 8.98 7.67 -1.12
N MET A 305 7.81 7.31 -0.57
CA MET A 305 6.53 7.50 -1.24
C MET A 305 6.20 8.99 -1.37
N GLY A 306 6.29 9.76 -0.28
CA GLY A 306 6.04 11.21 -0.29
C GLY A 306 7.00 11.99 -1.21
N GLU A 307 8.25 11.55 -1.33
CA GLU A 307 9.25 12.17 -2.22
C GLU A 307 9.15 11.69 -3.69
N LYS A 308 8.18 10.82 -4.00
CA LYS A 308 7.96 10.19 -5.32
C LYS A 308 9.20 9.44 -5.83
N LYS A 309 9.93 8.80 -4.93
CA LYS A 309 11.13 7.99 -5.23
C LYS A 309 10.80 6.54 -5.55
N ILE A 310 9.64 6.03 -5.12
CA ILE A 310 9.24 4.65 -5.35
C ILE A 310 8.84 4.45 -6.81
N THR A 311 9.47 3.47 -7.46
CA THR A 311 9.04 2.95 -8.78
C THR A 311 8.51 1.53 -8.62
N PRO A 312 7.72 0.98 -9.57
CA PRO A 312 7.20 -0.39 -9.46
C PRO A 312 8.25 -1.47 -9.24
N GLY A 313 9.43 -1.31 -9.85
CA GLY A 313 10.55 -2.24 -9.63
C GLY A 313 11.17 -2.14 -8.23
N VAL A 314 11.12 -0.95 -7.61
CA VAL A 314 11.66 -0.73 -6.26
C VAL A 314 10.61 -1.01 -5.18
N TRP A 315 9.32 -0.89 -5.49
CA TRP A 315 8.22 -1.20 -4.58
C TRP A 315 8.35 -2.59 -3.96
N LEU A 316 8.61 -3.62 -4.77
CA LEU A 316 8.79 -5.00 -4.30
C LEU A 316 9.92 -5.14 -3.25
N LEU A 317 10.99 -4.36 -3.39
CA LEU A 317 12.10 -4.34 -2.43
C LEU A 317 11.72 -3.62 -1.14
N CYS A 318 10.93 -2.54 -1.25
CA CYS A 318 10.49 -1.75 -0.10
C CYS A 318 9.34 -2.42 0.67
N GLU A 319 8.45 -3.12 -0.01
CA GLU A 319 7.28 -3.77 0.58
C GLU A 319 7.67 -5.01 1.39
N THR A 320 8.65 -5.78 0.93
CA THR A 320 9.04 -7.04 1.59
C THR A 320 9.92 -6.85 2.83
N GLY A 321 10.63 -5.71 2.91
CA GLY A 321 11.49 -5.38 4.05
C GLY A 321 12.63 -6.37 4.31
N HIS A 322 12.87 -7.35 3.42
CA HIS A 322 13.95 -8.31 3.59
C HIS A 322 15.31 -7.61 3.45
N GLU A 323 16.22 -7.87 4.40
CA GLU A 323 17.50 -7.17 4.47
C GLU A 323 18.31 -7.28 3.18
N GLU A 324 18.30 -8.44 2.52
CA GLU A 324 18.96 -8.65 1.23
C GLU A 324 18.34 -7.81 0.10
N GLY A 325 17.01 -7.68 0.09
CA GLY A 325 16.29 -6.84 -0.87
C GLY A 325 16.53 -5.35 -0.61
N LEU A 326 16.53 -4.94 0.66
CA LEU A 326 16.82 -3.57 1.08
C LEU A 326 18.26 -3.17 0.73
N LYS A 327 19.23 -4.07 0.92
CA LYS A 327 20.62 -3.89 0.46
C LYS A 327 20.72 -3.69 -1.05
N ARG A 328 19.74 -4.11 -1.86
CA ARG A 328 19.68 -3.84 -3.30
C ARG A 328 19.00 -2.51 -3.62
N CYS A 329 18.12 -2.00 -2.75
CA CYS A 329 17.41 -0.75 -2.95
C CYS A 329 18.36 0.47 -2.92
N PRO A 330 18.39 1.32 -3.96
CA PRO A 330 19.28 2.49 -4.01
C PRO A 330 18.83 3.59 -3.03
N HIS A 331 17.52 3.78 -2.84
CA HIS A 331 17.00 4.81 -1.93
C HIS A 331 17.28 4.45 -0.47
N TRP A 332 17.02 3.20 -0.07
CA TRP A 332 17.31 2.73 1.28
C TRP A 332 18.80 2.84 1.61
N ARG A 333 19.68 2.42 0.68
CA ARG A 333 21.13 2.59 0.82
C ARG A 333 21.53 4.06 1.00
N TYR A 334 20.91 4.97 0.24
CA TYR A 334 21.17 6.39 0.36
C TYR A 334 20.76 6.94 1.74
N GLU A 335 19.56 6.63 2.23
CA GLU A 335 19.08 7.10 3.53
C GLU A 335 19.88 6.50 4.69
N LYS A 336 20.09 5.18 4.69
CA LYS A 336 20.90 4.50 5.70
C LYS A 336 22.33 5.04 5.74
N ASN A 337 22.92 5.35 4.59
CA ASN A 337 24.25 5.97 4.54
C ASN A 337 24.25 7.42 5.04
N ASN A 338 23.17 8.18 4.88
CA ASN A 338 23.07 9.53 5.44
C ASN A 338 22.92 9.50 6.97
N GLU A 339 22.23 8.52 7.51
CA GLU A 339 22.17 8.29 8.96
C GLU A 339 23.51 7.82 9.50
N ILE A 340 24.13 6.82 8.85
CA ILE A 340 25.46 6.36 9.20
C ILE A 340 26.48 7.47 9.00
N ALA A 341 26.37 8.39 8.04
CA ALA A 341 27.31 9.50 7.90
C ALA A 341 27.27 10.49 9.09
N ARG A 342 26.23 10.44 9.92
CA ARG A 342 26.15 11.11 11.23
C ARG A 342 26.76 10.28 12.37
N SER A 343 27.19 9.06 12.08
CA SER A 343 27.88 8.11 12.96
C SER A 343 29.28 7.74 12.38
N PRO A 344 30.29 7.35 13.15
CA PRO A 344 31.66 7.28 12.63
C PRO A 344 32.00 6.06 11.73
N GLU A 345 31.15 5.02 11.59
CA GLU A 345 31.61 3.73 11.05
C GLU A 345 30.91 3.23 9.75
N ASN A 346 31.72 3.13 8.70
CA ASN A 346 31.76 2.16 7.60
C ASN A 346 30.48 1.67 6.89
N ASN A 347 30.05 2.40 5.85
CA ASN A 347 29.82 1.89 4.47
C ASN A 347 29.34 3.04 3.57
N LYS A 348 30.24 3.95 3.17
CA LYS A 348 29.83 5.18 2.46
C LYS A 348 29.69 4.92 0.94
N MET A 349 28.52 5.25 0.40
CA MET A 349 28.40 5.51 -1.05
C MET A 349 29.46 6.53 -1.47
N THR A 350 30.13 6.28 -2.59
CA THR A 350 31.10 7.24 -3.14
C THR A 350 30.39 8.53 -3.57
N SER A 351 31.08 9.67 -3.52
CA SER A 351 30.53 10.96 -3.96
C SER A 351 29.96 10.90 -5.39
N ASN A 352 30.60 10.15 -6.28
CA ASN A 352 30.13 9.93 -7.64
C ASN A 352 28.83 9.13 -7.71
N GLN A 353 28.66 8.11 -6.87
CA GLN A 353 27.40 7.36 -6.77
C GLN A 353 26.25 8.23 -6.28
N VAL A 354 26.51 9.13 -5.32
CA VAL A 354 25.50 10.09 -4.83
C VAL A 354 25.07 11.05 -5.94
N LYS A 355 26.04 11.64 -6.68
CA LYS A 355 25.74 12.54 -7.81
C LYS A 355 24.94 11.82 -8.89
N TRP A 356 25.34 10.61 -9.28
CA TRP A 356 24.64 9.81 -10.28
C TRP A 356 23.22 9.46 -9.86
N TYR A 357 23.01 9.08 -8.60
CA TYR A 357 21.70 8.79 -8.04
C TYR A 357 20.78 10.03 -8.04
N LYS A 358 21.28 11.21 -7.66
CA LYS A 358 20.52 12.46 -7.73
C LYS A 358 20.10 12.79 -9.17
N LEU A 359 21.01 12.65 -10.13
CA LEU A 359 20.69 12.88 -11.54
C LEU A 359 19.62 11.90 -12.06
N ARG A 360 19.78 10.61 -11.77
CA ARG A 360 18.83 9.57 -12.21
C ARG A 360 17.43 9.76 -11.63
N THR A 361 17.33 10.02 -10.33
CA THR A 361 16.05 10.27 -9.66
C THR A 361 15.34 11.51 -10.22
N HIS A 362 16.10 12.54 -10.61
CA HIS A 362 15.54 13.73 -11.23
C HIS A 362 14.95 13.47 -12.63
N LEU A 363 15.59 12.61 -13.43
CA LEU A 363 15.09 12.21 -14.75
C LEU A 363 13.88 11.28 -14.65
N GLU A 364 13.88 10.36 -13.69
CA GLU A 364 12.74 9.45 -13.47
C GLU A 364 11.50 10.22 -13.03
N LYS A 365 11.63 11.29 -12.22
CA LYS A 365 10.52 12.16 -11.83
C LYS A 365 9.74 12.75 -13.00
N ILE A 366 10.40 13.06 -14.11
CA ILE A 366 9.77 13.66 -15.31
C ILE A 366 8.66 12.76 -15.85
N TRP A 367 8.84 11.44 -15.78
CA TRP A 367 7.86 10.47 -16.27
C TRP A 367 6.60 10.35 -15.39
N TYR A 368 6.66 10.87 -14.16
CA TYR A 368 5.59 10.80 -13.17
C TYR A 368 4.99 12.18 -12.83
N ILE A 369 5.36 13.24 -13.56
CA ILE A 369 4.74 14.56 -13.46
C ILE A 369 3.24 14.43 -13.80
N GLY A 370 2.38 14.99 -12.94
CA GLY A 370 0.91 14.95 -13.11
C GLY A 370 0.20 13.71 -12.54
N LEU A 371 0.89 12.88 -11.75
CA LEU A 371 0.24 12.06 -10.73
C LEU A 371 0.20 12.90 -9.44
N GLU A 372 -0.87 13.66 -9.28
CA GLU A 372 -1.22 14.24 -7.98
C GLU A 372 -1.80 13.13 -7.12
N TYR A 373 -1.10 12.83 -6.03
CA TYR A 373 -1.51 11.99 -4.93
C TYR A 373 -1.02 12.66 -3.65
#